data_AF-A0A1J1AAQ7-F1
#
_entry.id   AF-A0A1J1AAQ7-F1
#
_cell.length_a   1.000
_cell.length_b   1.000
_cell.length_c   1.000
_cell.angle_alpha   90.00
_cell.angle_beta   90.00
_cell.angle_gamma   90.00
#
_symmetry.space_group_name_H-M   'P 1'
#
loop_
_entity.id
_entity.type
_entity.pdbx_description
1 polymer ?
#
loop_
_entity_poly.entity_id
_entity_poly.type
_entity_poly.pdbx_seq_one_letter_code
_entity_poly.pdbx_strand_id
1 'polypeptide(L)'
;MTARPQVPLHAIVLVLSVVIAALATRWTLTARGAPEAPHRWPQVFLNRLLGGLQAGGRERYYWVGILVYGAVVSGLHFGGLHFAVYDAIAQWDLFTHALSGAGVAAILSLTFRQQESRQSQWWILPAVLAIGAGFEIYEFVFKGFWHTWSWQFYLSDTVLDLVVNVLGAGVFVGLAALRNS
;
A
#
# COMPACT_ATOMS: atom_id res chain seq x y z
N MET A 1 -4.19 28.80 -27.50
CA MET A 1 -4.75 29.19 -26.18
C MET A 1 -4.09 28.32 -25.12
N THR A 2 -3.18 28.86 -24.32
CA THR A 2 -2.52 28.13 -23.24
C THR A 2 -3.49 28.03 -22.05
N ALA A 3 -4.05 26.84 -21.82
CA ALA A 3 -4.90 26.59 -20.67
C ALA A 3 -4.12 26.91 -19.38
N ARG A 4 -4.70 27.75 -18.50
CA ARG A 4 -4.11 28.01 -17.18
C ARG A 4 -4.07 26.70 -16.39
N PRO A 5 -3.02 26.43 -15.62
CA PRO A 5 -2.96 25.25 -14.76
C PRO A 5 -4.17 25.22 -13.82
N GLN A 6 -4.96 24.14 -13.85
CA GLN A 6 -6.08 23.91 -12.91
C GLN A 6 -5.57 23.45 -11.53
N VAL A 7 -4.37 23.86 -11.14
CA VAL A 7 -3.73 23.58 -9.85
C VAL A 7 -4.67 23.80 -8.64
N PRO A 8 -5.55 24.83 -8.62
CA PRO A 8 -6.48 25.01 -7.50
C PRO A 8 -7.45 23.84 -7.31
N LEU A 9 -7.87 23.17 -8.39
CA LEU A 9 -8.82 22.06 -8.32
C LEU A 9 -8.12 20.73 -8.04
N HIS A 10 -6.89 20.54 -8.54
CA HIS A 10 -6.09 19.35 -8.22
C HIS A 10 -5.71 19.29 -6.74
N ALA A 11 -5.57 20.45 -6.08
CA ALA A 11 -5.35 20.52 -4.64
C ALA A 11 -6.47 19.86 -3.81
N ILE A 12 -7.67 19.68 -4.38
CA ILE A 12 -8.75 18.91 -3.73
C ILE A 12 -8.31 17.46 -3.52
N VAL A 13 -7.66 16.84 -4.52
CA VAL A 13 -7.17 15.46 -4.42
C VAL A 13 -6.12 15.36 -3.30
N LEU A 14 -5.17 16.30 -3.24
CA LEU A 14 -4.21 16.38 -2.14
C LEU A 14 -4.90 16.47 -0.77
N VAL A 15 -5.84 17.40 -0.61
CA VAL A 15 -6.55 17.61 0.66
C VAL A 15 -7.32 16.35 1.07
N LEU A 16 -8.01 15.70 0.12
CA LEU A 16 -8.72 14.45 0.37
C LEU A 16 -7.75 13.34 0.78
N SER A 17 -6.62 13.18 0.10
CA SER A 17 -5.59 12.18 0.43
C SER A 17 -5.00 12.42 1.82
N VAL A 18 -4.76 13.67 2.22
CA VAL A 18 -4.32 14.01 3.58
C VAL A 18 -5.38 13.64 4.62
N VAL A 19 -6.65 13.97 4.37
CA VAL A 19 -7.75 13.64 5.29
C VAL A 19 -7.93 12.13 5.40
N ILE A 20 -7.92 11.39 4.29
CA ILE A 20 -8.02 9.93 4.26
C ILE A 20 -6.84 9.31 5.01
N ALA A 21 -5.61 9.73 4.73
CA ALA A 21 -4.42 9.24 5.42
C ALA A 21 -4.51 9.43 6.93
N ALA A 22 -4.95 10.61 7.39
CA ALA A 22 -5.12 10.91 8.82
C ALA A 22 -6.21 10.05 9.48
N LEU A 23 -7.38 9.94 8.84
CA LEU A 23 -8.50 9.14 9.36
C LEU A 23 -8.18 7.64 9.37
N ALA A 24 -7.60 7.12 8.29
CA ALA A 24 -7.19 5.73 8.17
C ALA A 24 -6.06 5.39 9.15
N THR A 25 -5.12 6.30 9.38
CA THR A 25 -4.10 6.16 10.43
C THR A 25 -4.77 6.08 11.80
N ARG A 26 -5.67 7.02 12.14
CA ARG A 26 -6.38 6.99 13.42
C ARG A 26 -7.17 5.69 13.61
N TRP A 27 -7.84 5.22 12.57
CA TRP A 27 -8.57 3.95 12.61
C TRP A 27 -7.61 2.78 12.86
N THR A 28 -6.48 2.73 12.15
CA THR A 28 -5.44 1.72 12.37
C THR A 28 -4.99 1.68 13.83
N LEU A 29 -4.69 2.85 14.41
CA LEU A 29 -4.18 2.97 15.79
C LEU A 29 -5.22 2.61 16.87
N THR A 30 -6.50 2.62 16.53
CA THR A 30 -7.60 2.31 17.46
C THR A 30 -8.21 0.93 17.22
N ALA A 31 -7.80 0.24 16.15
CA ALA A 31 -8.28 -1.09 15.81
C ALA A 31 -7.71 -2.16 16.77
N ARG A 32 -8.54 -3.18 17.06
CA ARG A 32 -8.10 -4.32 17.88
C ARG A 32 -6.98 -5.09 17.17
N GLY A 33 -5.93 -5.42 17.93
CA GLY A 33 -4.76 -6.13 17.42
C GLY A 33 -3.73 -5.25 16.72
N ALA A 34 -3.96 -3.94 16.63
CA ALA A 34 -2.97 -3.00 16.14
C ALA A 34 -1.73 -3.00 17.05
N PRO A 35 -0.52 -2.80 16.49
CA PRO A 35 0.71 -2.78 17.28
C PRO A 35 0.72 -1.61 18.27
N GLU A 36 1.24 -1.83 19.48
CA GLU A 36 1.28 -0.83 20.56
C GLU A 36 2.18 0.37 20.26
N ALA A 37 3.28 0.15 19.51
CA ALA A 37 4.27 1.19 19.18
C ALA A 37 4.52 1.27 17.66
N PRO A 38 3.53 1.68 16.84
CA PRO A 38 3.62 1.65 15.38
C PRO A 38 4.66 2.63 14.84
N HIS A 39 4.97 3.71 15.56
CA HIS A 39 6.05 4.63 15.21
C HIS A 39 7.44 3.95 15.16
N ARG A 40 7.61 2.81 15.84
CA ARG A 40 8.86 2.02 15.79
C ARG A 40 8.91 1.06 14.60
N TRP A 41 7.96 1.13 13.67
CA TRP A 41 7.87 0.20 12.55
C TRP A 41 9.18 -0.01 11.78
N PRO A 42 10.06 1.00 11.51
CA PRO A 42 11.26 0.74 10.73
C PRO A 42 12.22 -0.18 11.49
N GLN A 43 12.36 0.06 12.80
CA GLN A 43 13.20 -0.74 13.67
C GLN A 43 12.63 -2.16 13.83
N VAL A 44 11.31 -2.27 14.06
CA VAL A 44 10.64 -3.58 14.20
C VAL A 44 10.75 -4.38 12.91
N PHE A 45 10.51 -3.76 11.76
CA PHE A 45 10.66 -4.37 10.44
C PHE A 45 12.07 -4.89 10.22
N LEU A 46 13.08 -4.04 10.39
CA LEU A 46 14.49 -4.44 10.17
C LEU A 46 14.90 -5.58 11.09
N ASN A 47 14.55 -5.51 12.37
CA ASN A 47 14.87 -6.57 13.33
C ASN A 47 14.18 -7.89 12.96
N ARG A 48 12.92 -7.84 12.53
CA ARG A 48 12.16 -9.03 12.11
C ARG A 48 12.68 -9.63 10.81
N LEU A 49 13.01 -8.78 9.82
CA LEU A 49 13.60 -9.20 8.56
C LEU A 49 14.94 -9.88 8.78
N LEU A 50 15.87 -9.21 9.46
CA LEU A 50 17.22 -9.74 9.73
C LEU A 50 17.15 -11.00 10.59
N GLY A 51 16.36 -10.97 11.67
CA GLY A 51 16.16 -12.13 12.53
C GLY A 51 15.55 -13.32 11.79
N GLY A 52 14.55 -13.09 10.94
CA GLY A 52 13.91 -14.15 10.16
C GLY A 52 14.82 -14.75 9.08
N LEU A 53 15.67 -13.93 8.45
CA LEU A 53 16.69 -14.41 7.52
C LEU A 53 17.78 -15.23 8.23
N GLN A 54 18.19 -14.83 9.43
CA GLN A 54 19.23 -15.49 10.23
C GLN A 54 18.74 -16.78 10.90
N ALA A 55 17.53 -16.79 11.45
CA ALA A 55 16.97 -17.95 12.16
C ALA A 55 16.74 -19.18 11.24
N GLY A 56 16.61 -18.98 9.93
CA GLY A 56 16.41 -20.06 8.96
C GLY A 56 14.99 -20.64 8.97
N GLY A 57 14.83 -21.83 8.40
CA GLY A 57 13.53 -22.53 8.37
C GLY A 57 12.42 -21.80 7.59
N ARG A 58 11.18 -21.93 8.04
CA ARG A 58 9.98 -21.36 7.38
C ARG A 58 9.98 -19.83 7.33
N GLU A 59 10.47 -19.18 8.38
CA GLU A 59 10.52 -17.71 8.46
C GLU A 59 11.43 -17.11 7.37
N ARG A 60 12.57 -17.73 7.10
CA ARG A 60 13.45 -17.32 5.98
C ARG A 60 12.71 -17.35 4.65
N TYR A 61 11.91 -18.39 4.38
CA TYR A 61 11.15 -18.49 3.14
C TYR A 61 10.04 -17.43 3.04
N TYR A 62 9.40 -17.04 4.15
CA TYR A 62 8.45 -15.93 4.15
C TYR A 62 9.11 -14.60 3.81
N TRP A 63 10.26 -14.30 4.43
CA TRP A 63 11.00 -13.06 4.14
C TRP A 63 11.59 -13.03 2.74
N VAL A 64 12.20 -14.11 2.27
CA VAL A 64 12.69 -14.19 0.88
C VAL A 64 11.53 -14.07 -0.10
N GLY A 65 10.42 -14.76 0.15
CA GLY A 65 9.23 -14.70 -0.68
C GLY A 65 8.67 -13.28 -0.81
N ILE A 66 8.55 -12.54 0.29
CA ILE A 66 8.04 -11.16 0.24
C ILE A 66 9.02 -10.18 -0.40
N LEU A 67 10.34 -10.38 -0.26
CA LEU A 67 11.35 -9.58 -0.96
C LEU A 67 11.29 -9.81 -2.47
N VAL A 68 11.18 -11.07 -2.91
CA VAL A 68 11.03 -11.41 -4.34
C VAL A 68 9.72 -10.85 -4.87
N TYR A 69 8.62 -11.00 -4.14
CA TYR A 69 7.33 -10.43 -4.49
C TYR A 69 7.41 -8.91 -4.65
N GLY A 70 8.00 -8.21 -3.69
CA GLY A 70 8.18 -6.76 -3.75
C GLY A 70 9.04 -6.31 -4.94
N ALA A 71 10.10 -7.07 -5.26
CA ALA A 71 10.94 -6.81 -6.43
C ALA A 71 10.16 -6.99 -7.74
N VAL A 72 9.33 -8.03 -7.84
CA VAL A 72 8.46 -8.27 -9.01
C VAL A 72 7.44 -7.15 -9.16
N VAL A 73 6.71 -6.80 -8.09
CA VAL A 73 5.69 -5.73 -8.15
C VAL A 73 6.33 -4.38 -8.50
N SER A 74 7.51 -4.08 -7.94
CA SER A 74 8.27 -2.89 -8.32
C SER A 74 8.68 -2.93 -9.79
N GLY A 75 9.15 -4.09 -10.28
CA GLY A 75 9.46 -4.29 -11.69
C GLY A 75 8.24 -4.11 -12.60
N LEU A 76 7.05 -4.53 -12.18
CA LEU A 76 5.80 -4.32 -12.93
C LEU A 76 5.41 -2.84 -12.99
N HIS A 77 5.54 -2.10 -11.89
CA HIS A 77 5.30 -0.65 -11.84
C HIS A 77 6.27 0.12 -12.73
N PHE A 78 7.58 0.02 -12.44
CA PHE A 78 8.60 0.78 -13.17
C PHE A 78 8.78 0.29 -14.61
N GLY A 79 8.70 -1.01 -14.84
CA GLY A 79 8.74 -1.60 -16.17
C GLY A 79 7.51 -1.21 -16.98
N GLY A 80 6.32 -1.20 -16.36
CA GLY A 80 5.09 -0.73 -16.99
C GLY A 80 5.21 0.70 -17.49
N LEU A 81 5.79 1.59 -16.69
CA LEU A 81 6.07 2.98 -17.09
C LEU A 81 7.12 3.04 -18.22
N HIS A 82 8.22 2.30 -18.08
CA HIS A 82 9.31 2.32 -19.06
C HIS A 82 8.89 1.79 -20.44
N PHE A 83 8.04 0.77 -20.48
CA PHE A 83 7.57 0.13 -21.71
C PHE A 83 6.18 0.59 -22.16
N ALA A 84 5.64 1.67 -21.58
CA ALA A 84 4.33 2.23 -21.91
C ALA A 84 3.17 1.22 -21.82
N VAL A 85 3.25 0.27 -20.88
CA VAL A 85 2.22 -0.77 -20.68
C VAL A 85 0.92 -0.16 -20.16
N TYR A 86 1.01 0.91 -19.36
CA TYR A 86 -0.14 1.66 -18.86
C TYR A 86 -1.01 2.23 -19.99
N ASP A 87 -0.41 2.58 -21.14
CA ASP A 87 -1.14 3.07 -22.31
C ASP A 87 -1.79 1.92 -23.11
N ALA A 88 -1.23 0.72 -23.01
CA ALA A 88 -1.65 -0.45 -23.80
C ALA A 88 -2.67 -1.35 -23.09
N ILE A 89 -2.60 -1.44 -21.76
CA ILE A 89 -3.41 -2.35 -20.96
C ILE A 89 -4.08 -1.55 -19.84
N ALA A 90 -5.35 -1.20 -20.04
CA ALA A 90 -6.12 -0.36 -19.12
C ALA A 90 -6.22 -0.93 -17.69
N GLN A 91 -6.16 -2.25 -17.52
CA GLN A 91 -6.24 -2.91 -16.21
C GLN A 91 -4.87 -3.06 -15.53
N TRP A 92 -3.77 -2.69 -16.20
CA TRP A 92 -2.43 -2.88 -15.67
C TRP A 92 -2.24 -2.16 -14.34
N ASP A 93 -2.71 -0.92 -14.30
CA ASP A 93 -2.66 -0.07 -13.13
C ASP A 93 -3.37 -0.71 -11.92
N LEU A 94 -4.67 -1.01 -12.08
CA LEU A 94 -5.46 -1.71 -11.07
C LEU A 94 -4.81 -3.04 -10.62
N PHE A 95 -4.25 -3.81 -11.55
CA PHE A 95 -3.55 -5.05 -11.23
C PHE A 95 -2.32 -4.80 -10.35
N THR A 96 -1.48 -3.82 -10.70
CA THR A 96 -0.29 -3.46 -9.92
C THR A 96 -0.65 -2.89 -8.54
N HIS A 97 -1.75 -2.14 -8.42
CA HIS A 97 -2.28 -1.68 -7.13
C HIS A 97 -2.82 -2.83 -6.28
N ALA A 98 -3.54 -3.78 -6.86
CA ALA A 98 -4.03 -4.95 -6.12
C ALA A 98 -2.86 -5.78 -5.56
N LEU A 99 -1.82 -6.00 -6.36
CA LEU A 99 -0.59 -6.67 -5.91
C LEU A 99 0.15 -5.85 -4.85
N SER A 100 0.27 -4.54 -5.03
CA SER A 100 0.92 -3.65 -4.07
C SER A 100 0.23 -3.69 -2.71
N GLY A 101 -1.10 -3.56 -2.68
CA GLY A 101 -1.90 -3.68 -1.47
C GLY A 101 -1.73 -5.02 -0.75
N ALA A 102 -1.75 -6.14 -1.48
CA ALA A 102 -1.49 -7.47 -0.92
C ALA A 102 -0.07 -7.60 -0.35
N GLY A 103 0.93 -7.06 -1.05
CA GLY A 103 2.33 -7.04 -0.62
C GLY A 103 2.55 -6.21 0.65
N VAL A 104 1.99 -5.00 0.71
CA VAL A 104 2.05 -4.14 1.91
C VAL A 104 1.37 -4.83 3.08
N ALA A 105 0.20 -5.44 2.87
CA ALA A 105 -0.48 -6.22 3.90
C ALA A 105 0.38 -7.38 4.42
N ALA A 106 1.07 -8.10 3.54
CA ALA A 106 1.97 -9.17 3.91
C ALA A 106 3.18 -8.67 4.71
N ILE A 107 3.78 -7.54 4.32
CA ILE A 107 4.89 -6.91 5.05
C ILE A 107 4.43 -6.50 6.46
N LEU A 108 3.27 -5.82 6.57
CA LEU A 108 2.71 -5.42 7.87
C LEU A 108 2.41 -6.65 8.74
N SER A 109 1.82 -7.69 8.14
CA SER A 109 1.54 -8.95 8.82
C SER A 109 2.81 -9.59 9.34
N LEU A 110 3.87 -9.74 8.54
CA LEU A 110 5.14 -10.35 8.99
C LEU A 110 5.89 -9.49 10.01
N THR A 111 5.86 -8.17 9.85
CA THR A 111 6.52 -7.21 10.75
C THR A 111 5.93 -7.25 12.15
N PHE A 112 4.59 -7.26 12.23
CA PHE A 112 3.87 -7.15 13.49
C PHE A 112 3.24 -8.48 13.92
N ARG A 113 3.54 -9.59 13.24
CA ARG A 113 3.11 -10.93 13.66
C ARG A 113 3.62 -11.20 15.06
N GLN A 114 2.68 -11.42 15.97
CA GLN A 114 2.98 -12.04 17.25
C GLN A 114 2.84 -13.54 17.07
N GLN A 115 3.95 -14.28 17.23
CA GLN A 115 4.05 -15.72 16.91
C GLN A 115 3.02 -16.60 17.66
N GLU A 116 2.49 -16.12 18.78
CA GLU A 116 1.54 -16.86 19.62
C GLU A 116 0.12 -16.24 19.65
N SER A 117 -0.13 -15.11 18.99
CA SER A 117 -1.41 -14.41 19.12
C SER A 117 -2.35 -14.73 17.94
N ARG A 118 -3.55 -15.23 18.25
CA ARG A 118 -4.69 -15.32 17.31
C ARG A 118 -5.37 -13.96 17.10
N GLN A 119 -4.67 -12.85 17.38
CA GLN A 119 -5.28 -11.55 17.27
C GLN A 119 -5.63 -11.24 15.81
N SER A 120 -6.79 -10.62 15.65
CA SER A 120 -7.29 -10.21 14.34
C SER A 120 -6.29 -9.31 13.63
N GLN A 121 -6.03 -9.61 12.35
CA GLN A 121 -5.20 -8.77 11.47
C GLN A 121 -6.01 -7.72 10.68
N TRP A 122 -7.30 -7.52 11.01
CA TRP A 122 -8.16 -6.56 10.31
C TRP A 122 -7.70 -5.11 10.39
N TRP A 123 -6.86 -4.76 11.39
CA TRP A 123 -6.23 -3.44 11.48
C TRP A 123 -5.30 -3.14 10.28
N ILE A 124 -4.87 -4.15 9.53
CA ILE A 124 -4.02 -3.98 8.34
C ILE A 124 -4.77 -3.24 7.21
N LEU A 125 -6.10 -3.39 7.09
CA LEU A 125 -6.85 -2.74 6.02
C LEU A 125 -6.82 -1.21 6.10
N PRO A 126 -7.18 -0.57 7.24
CA PRO A 126 -7.00 0.87 7.35
C PRO A 126 -5.52 1.29 7.31
N ALA A 127 -4.57 0.40 7.66
CA ALA A 127 -3.14 0.71 7.55
C ALA A 127 -2.70 0.81 6.09
N VAL A 128 -3.14 -0.12 5.24
CA VAL A 128 -2.89 -0.10 3.80
C VAL A 128 -3.57 1.10 3.15
N LEU A 129 -4.80 1.43 3.55
CA LEU A 129 -5.46 2.65 3.08
C LEU A 129 -4.67 3.91 3.44
N ALA A 130 -4.14 4.00 4.66
CA ALA A 130 -3.31 5.13 5.09
C ALA A 130 -2.01 5.24 4.30
N ILE A 131 -1.35 4.09 4.04
CA ILE A 131 -0.13 4.04 3.22
C ILE A 131 -0.44 4.45 1.78
N GLY A 132 -1.49 3.92 1.18
CA GLY A 132 -1.94 4.28 -0.18
C GLY A 132 -2.21 5.78 -0.29
N ALA A 133 -2.97 6.35 0.64
CA ALA A 133 -3.25 7.79 0.64
C ALA A 133 -1.99 8.63 0.87
N GLY A 134 -1.02 8.10 1.62
CA GLY A 134 0.33 8.66 1.73
C GLY A 134 1.09 8.68 0.40
N PHE A 135 0.95 7.64 -0.43
CA PHE A 135 1.50 7.60 -1.78
C PHE A 135 0.87 8.64 -2.70
N GLU A 136 -0.45 8.83 -2.65
CA GLU A 136 -1.13 9.90 -3.42
C GLU A 136 -0.58 11.30 -3.10
N ILE A 137 -0.30 11.57 -1.81
CA ILE A 137 0.33 12.82 -1.37
C ILE A 137 1.74 12.94 -1.95
N TYR A 138 2.51 11.84 -1.92
CA TYR A 138 3.85 11.80 -2.51
C TYR A 138 3.79 12.07 -4.03
N GLU A 139 2.85 11.48 -4.74
CA GLU A 139 2.72 11.68 -6.19
C GLU A 139 2.32 13.10 -6.53
N PHE A 140 1.36 13.67 -5.80
CA PHE A 140 1.00 15.07 -5.97
C PHE A 140 2.21 16.00 -5.81
N VAL A 141 3.03 15.77 -4.77
CA VAL A 141 4.13 16.68 -4.42
C VAL A 141 5.37 16.48 -5.31
N PHE A 142 5.67 15.23 -5.68
CA PHE A 142 6.97 14.87 -6.29
C PHE A 142 6.88 14.37 -7.72
N LYS A 143 5.69 14.09 -8.25
CA LYS A 143 5.50 13.62 -9.64
C LYS A 143 4.82 14.70 -10.47
N GLY A 144 5.04 14.65 -11.78
CA GLY A 144 4.52 15.64 -12.72
C GLY A 144 3.50 15.09 -13.72
N PHE A 145 3.17 13.79 -13.70
CA PHE A 145 2.28 13.17 -14.69
C PHE A 145 0.86 13.76 -14.63
N TRP A 146 0.36 14.01 -13.41
CA TRP A 146 -0.98 14.52 -13.16
C TRP A 146 -1.19 15.95 -13.67
N HIS A 147 -0.13 16.72 -13.98
CA HIS A 147 -0.25 18.07 -14.53
C HIS A 147 -1.02 18.12 -15.86
N THR A 148 -1.02 17.01 -16.61
CA THR A 148 -1.69 16.89 -17.91
C THR A 148 -3.11 16.34 -17.79
N TRP A 149 -3.50 15.86 -16.62
CA TRP A 149 -4.79 15.24 -16.39
C TRP A 149 -5.86 16.27 -16.05
N SER A 150 -7.13 15.90 -16.24
CA SER A 150 -8.22 16.64 -15.62
C SER A 150 -8.29 16.30 -14.12
N TRP A 151 -8.74 17.24 -13.30
CA TRP A 151 -8.87 16.97 -11.85
C TRP A 151 -9.86 15.83 -11.56
N GLN A 152 -10.90 15.66 -12.41
CA GLN A 152 -11.88 14.57 -12.26
C GLN A 152 -11.26 13.21 -12.56
N PHE A 153 -10.42 13.14 -13.60
CA PHE A 153 -9.70 11.92 -13.93
C PHE A 153 -8.76 11.57 -12.78
N TYR A 154 -7.94 12.53 -12.34
CA TYR A 154 -7.01 12.31 -11.24
C TYR A 154 -7.72 11.90 -9.93
N LEU A 155 -8.85 12.52 -9.60
CA LEU A 155 -9.64 12.11 -8.44
C LEU A 155 -10.16 10.68 -8.57
N SER A 156 -10.62 10.30 -9.76
CA SER A 156 -11.18 8.96 -10.00
C SER A 156 -10.10 7.89 -9.94
N ASP A 157 -8.92 8.20 -10.48
CA ASP A 157 -7.69 7.39 -10.44
C ASP A 157 -7.27 7.14 -8.98
N THR A 158 -7.00 8.20 -8.21
CA THR A 158 -6.70 8.13 -6.77
C THR A 158 -7.74 7.29 -6.00
N VAL A 159 -9.04 7.48 -6.25
CA VAL A 159 -10.08 6.70 -5.54
C VAL A 159 -10.00 5.21 -5.91
N LEU A 160 -9.81 4.88 -7.19
CA LEU A 160 -9.68 3.50 -7.65
C LEU A 160 -8.43 2.86 -7.05
N ASP A 161 -7.31 3.56 -7.03
CA ASP A 161 -6.05 3.09 -6.47
C ASP A 161 -6.16 2.75 -5.01
N LEU A 162 -6.76 3.64 -4.20
CA LEU A 162 -6.99 3.39 -2.79
C LEU A 162 -7.90 2.20 -2.55
N VAL A 163 -9.01 2.09 -3.30
CA VAL A 163 -9.95 0.97 -3.20
C VAL A 163 -9.25 -0.34 -3.54
N VAL A 164 -8.52 -0.39 -4.65
CA VAL A 164 -7.91 -1.60 -5.18
C VAL A 164 -6.73 -2.06 -4.32
N ASN A 165 -5.94 -1.12 -3.77
CA ASN A 165 -4.95 -1.40 -2.73
C ASN A 165 -5.60 -2.08 -1.52
N VAL A 166 -6.72 -1.56 -1.02
CA VAL A 166 -7.44 -2.14 0.12
C VAL A 166 -8.05 -3.50 -0.22
N LEU A 167 -8.57 -3.70 -1.44
CA LEU A 167 -9.09 -4.99 -1.89
C LEU A 167 -7.99 -6.06 -1.94
N GLY A 168 -6.82 -5.72 -2.49
CA GLY A 168 -5.64 -6.60 -2.47
C GLY A 168 -5.21 -6.99 -1.06
N ALA A 169 -5.18 -6.00 -0.15
CA ALA A 169 -4.93 -6.25 1.27
C ALA A 169 -6.02 -7.13 1.91
N GLY A 170 -7.28 -6.92 1.55
CA GLY A 170 -8.43 -7.69 2.00
C GLY A 170 -8.32 -9.17 1.63
N VAL A 171 -7.92 -9.48 0.39
CA VAL A 171 -7.65 -10.85 -0.04
C VAL A 171 -6.56 -11.49 0.82
N PHE A 172 -5.45 -10.79 1.06
CA PHE A 172 -4.38 -11.30 1.91
C PHE A 172 -4.85 -11.57 3.35
N VAL A 173 -5.50 -10.58 4.00
CA VAL A 173 -5.98 -10.68 5.39
C VAL A 173 -7.03 -11.79 5.52
N GLY A 174 -7.94 -11.91 4.55
CA GLY A 174 -8.96 -12.95 4.52
C GLY A 174 -8.35 -14.35 4.43
N LEU A 175 -7.39 -14.57 3.52
CA LEU A 175 -6.66 -15.83 3.41
C LEU A 175 -5.87 -16.17 4.68
N ALA A 176 -5.23 -15.16 5.29
CA ALA A 176 -4.51 -15.33 6.55
C ALA A 176 -5.46 -15.70 7.71
N ALA A 177 -6.65 -15.12 7.75
CA ALA A 177 -7.66 -15.45 8.75
C ALA A 177 -8.19 -16.89 8.60
N LEU A 178 -8.47 -17.32 7.36
CA LEU A 178 -8.90 -18.70 7.06
C LEU A 178 -7.86 -19.74 7.48
N ARG A 179 -6.57 -19.45 7.30
CA ARG A 179 -5.47 -20.34 7.73
C ARG A 179 -5.37 -20.49 9.25
N ASN A 180 -5.80 -19.48 10.00
CA ASN A 180 -5.66 -19.42 11.46
C ASN A 180 -6.95 -19.79 12.21
N SER A 181 -8.03 -20.07 11.49
CA SER A 181 -9.33 -20.53 12.01
C SER A 181 -9.33 -22.05 12.18
#